data_AF-A0A803M610-F1
#
_entry.id   AF-A0A803M610-F1
#
_cell.length_a   1.000
_cell.length_b   1.000
_cell.length_c   1.000
_cell.angle_alpha   90.00
_cell.angle_beta   90.00
_cell.angle_gamma   90.00
#
_symmetry.space_group_name_H-M   'P 1'
#
loop_
_entity.id
_entity.type
_entity.pdbx_description
1 polymer ?
#
loop_
_entity_poly.entity_id
_entity_poly.type
_entity_poly.pdbx_seq_one_letter_code
_entity_poly.pdbx_strand_id
1 'polypeptide(L)'
;MAATTAKEAWSILETKYRGSEKPESKKLIISRDVIFDERAQWHWNENTSEVPLASIPPTSPDQDDLIYMGTNPRLIEEFKKAMMSEFEMTDLGEMKYFLGMQVKQSQGRIFLSQEKYAEDMLKKFNMRDCKPMATPMATNEKLSKNDGKDKVDASLYRSLVGSLIYLTNTRPDIAHVVSIISRFMSEPRKTHLAAAKRILRNIKGTKSHGIMYKSEIDYKLTSYTDSDWAGSIDDRRSTSGYVLCSS
;
A
#
# COMPACT_ATOMS: atom_id res chain seq x y z
N MET A 1 23.93 -25.26 -5.37
CA MET A 1 22.65 -25.88 -5.75
C MET A 1 21.52 -24.88 -5.52
N ALA A 2 21.31 -23.97 -6.48
CA ALA A 2 20.14 -23.07 -6.51
C ALA A 2 19.93 -22.56 -7.94
N ALA A 3 19.94 -23.48 -8.91
CA ALA A 3 19.74 -23.22 -10.33
C ALA A 3 18.39 -23.80 -10.79
N THR A 4 17.34 -23.65 -9.98
CA THR A 4 16.06 -24.35 -10.19
C THR A 4 14.85 -23.43 -10.38
N THR A 5 14.91 -22.14 -10.05
CA THR A 5 13.68 -21.33 -9.92
C THR A 5 13.12 -20.73 -11.21
N ALA A 6 13.91 -20.51 -12.27
CA ALA A 6 13.39 -19.90 -13.50
C ALA A 6 12.63 -20.89 -14.40
N LYS A 7 13.14 -22.13 -14.55
CA LYS A 7 12.47 -23.18 -15.31
C LYS A 7 11.23 -23.71 -14.60
N GLU A 8 11.26 -23.79 -13.28
CA GLU A 8 10.08 -24.17 -12.49
C GLU A 8 8.99 -23.11 -12.56
N ALA A 9 9.34 -21.81 -12.47
CA ALA A 9 8.39 -20.73 -12.67
C ALA A 9 7.79 -20.74 -14.10
N TRP A 10 8.61 -20.97 -15.12
CA TRP A 10 8.16 -21.12 -16.51
C TRP A 10 7.21 -22.31 -16.68
N SER A 11 7.56 -23.47 -16.11
CA SER A 11 6.75 -24.68 -16.20
C SER A 11 5.41 -24.55 -15.46
N ILE A 12 5.38 -23.85 -14.33
CA ILE A 12 4.15 -23.56 -13.58
C ILE A 12 3.23 -22.63 -14.39
N LEU A 13 3.79 -21.64 -15.09
CA LEU A 13 3.03 -20.76 -15.97
C LEU A 13 2.53 -21.52 -17.21
N GLU A 14 3.38 -22.28 -17.90
CA GLU A 14 3.01 -23.13 -19.04
C GLU A 14 1.88 -24.11 -18.71
N THR A 15 1.95 -24.74 -17.53
CA THR A 15 0.94 -25.72 -17.10
C THR A 15 -0.39 -25.04 -16.77
N LYS A 16 -0.36 -23.83 -16.21
CA LYS A 16 -1.56 -23.08 -15.83
C LYS A 16 -2.31 -22.49 -17.04
N TYR A 17 -1.60 -22.17 -18.12
CA TYR A 17 -2.17 -21.50 -19.30
C TYR A 17 -2.36 -22.41 -20.52
N ARG A 18 -2.12 -23.72 -20.39
CA ARG A 18 -2.23 -24.69 -21.49
C ARG A 18 -3.66 -24.98 -22.00
N GLY A 19 -4.69 -24.45 -21.34
CA GLY A 19 -6.09 -24.79 -21.62
C GLY A 19 -7.06 -23.62 -21.76
N SER A 20 -6.59 -22.37 -21.61
CA SER A 20 -7.41 -21.17 -21.80
C SER A 20 -6.96 -20.47 -23.07
N GLU A 21 -7.93 -20.15 -23.92
CA GLU A 21 -7.80 -19.45 -25.21
C GLU A 21 -6.73 -18.34 -25.19
N LYS A 22 -6.08 -18.16 -26.35
CA LYS A 22 -5.08 -17.11 -26.61
C LYS A 22 -5.48 -15.82 -25.88
N PRO A 23 -4.63 -15.24 -25.02
CA PRO A 23 -4.99 -14.03 -24.32
C PRO A 23 -5.16 -12.91 -25.35
N GLU A 24 -6.40 -12.49 -25.57
CA GLU A 24 -6.70 -11.23 -26.24
C GLU A 24 -5.90 -10.14 -25.52
N SER A 25 -4.96 -9.52 -26.25
CA SER A 25 -4.14 -8.35 -25.92
C SER A 25 -4.30 -7.80 -24.49
N LYS A 26 -3.71 -8.48 -23.50
CA LYS A 26 -3.60 -7.95 -22.14
C LYS A 26 -2.38 -7.04 -22.06
N LYS A 27 -2.62 -5.74 -21.93
CA LYS A 27 -1.56 -4.73 -21.80
C LYS A 27 -1.01 -4.78 -20.38
N LEU A 28 0.25 -5.18 -20.24
CA LEU A 28 0.92 -5.31 -18.95
C LEU A 28 1.84 -4.12 -18.70
N ILE A 29 1.68 -3.44 -17.56
CA ILE A 29 2.63 -2.41 -17.11
C ILE A 29 3.69 -3.06 -16.23
N ILE A 30 4.94 -2.75 -16.53
CA ILE A 30 6.08 -3.38 -15.86
C ILE A 30 6.93 -2.31 -15.22
N SER A 31 7.28 -2.56 -13.97
CA SER A 31 8.18 -1.70 -13.23
C SER A 31 9.22 -2.49 -12.46
N ARG A 32 10.45 -2.02 -12.56
CA ARG A 32 11.62 -2.60 -11.90
C ARG A 32 11.65 -2.17 -10.45
N ASP A 33 11.82 -3.15 -9.57
CA ASP A 33 12.24 -2.91 -8.19
C ASP A 33 13.75 -3.18 -8.04
N VAL A 34 14.35 -2.45 -7.10
CA VAL A 34 15.79 -2.23 -6.85
C VAL A 34 16.71 -3.42 -7.20
N ILE A 35 17.79 -3.15 -7.94
CA ILE A 35 18.98 -4.04 -7.89
C ILE A 35 19.74 -3.67 -6.63
N PHE A 36 19.72 -4.57 -5.63
CA PHE A 36 20.62 -4.49 -4.50
C PHE A 36 22.00 -4.98 -4.93
N ASP A 37 22.91 -4.03 -5.13
CA ASP A 37 24.34 -4.29 -5.30
C ASP A 37 25.06 -3.84 -4.02
N GLU A 38 25.44 -4.80 -3.17
CA GLU A 38 26.20 -4.55 -1.94
C GLU A 38 27.69 -4.22 -2.21
N ARG A 39 28.14 -4.11 -3.48
CA ARG A 39 29.59 -3.97 -3.80
C ARG A 39 29.96 -2.90 -4.84
N ALA A 40 29.02 -2.19 -5.46
CA ALA A 40 29.38 -1.22 -6.50
C ALA A 40 29.77 0.16 -5.94
N GLN A 41 31.06 0.47 -5.96
CA GLN A 41 31.59 1.84 -5.92
C GLN A 41 31.17 2.60 -7.19
N TRP A 42 30.77 3.86 -7.03
CA TRP A 42 30.13 4.67 -8.05
C TRP A 42 31.13 5.24 -9.07
N HIS A 43 30.91 4.94 -10.36
CA HIS A 43 31.43 5.73 -11.47
C HIS A 43 30.26 6.42 -12.18
N TRP A 44 30.25 7.75 -12.16
CA TRP A 44 29.29 8.58 -12.87
C TRP A 44 29.86 8.95 -14.24
N ASN A 45 29.22 8.50 -15.31
CA ASN A 45 29.22 9.00 -16.70
C ASN A 45 28.35 8.00 -17.51
N GLU A 46 27.35 8.32 -18.31
CA GLU A 46 26.73 9.54 -18.85
C GLU A 46 25.27 9.19 -19.26
N ASN A 47 24.41 10.21 -19.28
CA ASN A 47 23.22 10.40 -20.13
C ASN A 47 22.21 9.25 -20.32
N THR A 48 21.08 9.34 -19.61
CA THR A 48 19.79 8.86 -20.13
C THR A 48 18.78 10.00 -20.14
N SER A 49 18.28 10.27 -21.34
CA SER A 49 17.29 11.29 -21.68
C SER A 49 16.03 11.17 -20.83
N GLU A 50 15.58 12.29 -20.28
CA GLU A 50 14.30 12.40 -19.57
C GLU A 50 13.13 12.08 -20.49
N VAL A 51 12.23 11.19 -20.05
CA VAL A 51 10.90 11.03 -20.64
C VAL A 51 9.92 11.87 -19.80
N PRO A 52 9.18 12.84 -20.38
CA PRO A 52 8.36 13.77 -19.59
C PRO A 52 7.18 13.05 -18.91
N LEU A 53 7.04 13.26 -17.59
CA LEU A 53 6.04 12.67 -16.70
C LEU A 53 4.57 13.14 -16.93
N ALA A 54 4.24 13.71 -18.09
CA ALA A 54 3.00 14.45 -18.28
C ALA A 54 1.88 13.70 -19.05
N SER A 55 2.03 12.42 -19.38
CA SER A 55 1.03 11.71 -20.21
C SER A 55 0.64 10.31 -19.73
N ILE A 56 0.87 9.96 -18.46
CA ILE A 56 0.37 8.68 -17.91
C ILE A 56 -1.05 8.94 -17.37
N PRO A 57 -2.12 8.48 -18.04
CA PRO A 57 -3.46 8.57 -17.48
C PRO A 57 -3.53 7.76 -16.17
N PRO A 58 -4.45 8.09 -15.24
CA PRO A 58 -4.76 7.20 -14.14
C PRO A 58 -5.07 5.81 -14.74
N THR A 59 -4.31 4.80 -14.31
CA THR A 59 -4.39 3.39 -14.73
C THR A 59 -5.79 3.01 -15.19
N SER A 60 -5.95 2.70 -16.47
CA SER A 60 -7.20 2.17 -17.01
C SER A 60 -7.55 0.85 -16.30
N PRO A 61 -8.83 0.54 -16.07
CA PRO A 61 -9.26 -0.63 -15.30
C PRO A 61 -8.82 -1.99 -15.87
N ASP A 62 -8.29 -2.03 -17.10
CA ASP A 62 -7.89 -3.26 -17.81
C ASP A 62 -6.36 -3.44 -17.89
N GLN A 63 -5.59 -2.78 -17.02
CA GLN A 63 -4.13 -2.86 -17.00
C GLN A 63 -3.64 -3.55 -15.73
N ASP A 64 -2.97 -4.69 -15.91
CA ASP A 64 -2.35 -5.43 -14.81
C ASP A 64 -0.94 -4.86 -14.52
N ASP A 65 -0.60 -4.71 -13.25
CA ASP A 65 0.74 -4.30 -12.78
C ASP A 65 1.58 -5.56 -12.47
N LEU A 66 2.77 -5.68 -13.08
CA LEU A 66 3.74 -6.72 -12.74
C LEU A 66 5.01 -6.11 -12.13
N ILE A 67 5.34 -6.55 -10.92
CA ILE A 67 6.63 -6.30 -10.28
C ILE A 67 7.55 -7.50 -10.52
N TYR A 68 8.81 -7.20 -10.85
CA TYR A 68 9.89 -8.17 -10.95
C TYR A 68 11.11 -7.65 -10.20
N MET A 69 11.79 -8.56 -9.51
CA MET A 69 12.92 -8.29 -8.63
C MET A 69 14.05 -9.29 -8.90
N GLY A 70 15.30 -8.85 -8.78
CA GLY A 70 16.46 -9.73 -8.90
C GLY A 70 17.75 -9.08 -8.45
N THR A 71 18.72 -9.90 -8.05
CA THR A 71 20.07 -9.44 -7.66
C THR A 71 21.04 -9.43 -8.84
N ASN A 72 20.73 -10.16 -9.92
CA ASN A 72 21.58 -10.24 -11.12
C ASN A 72 20.96 -9.43 -12.27
N PRO A 73 21.57 -8.30 -12.68
CA PRO A 73 21.09 -7.47 -13.78
C PRO A 73 20.87 -8.23 -15.10
N ARG A 74 21.69 -9.26 -15.38
CA ARG A 74 21.58 -10.05 -16.62
C ARG A 74 20.30 -10.88 -16.64
N LEU A 75 19.98 -11.55 -15.52
CA LEU A 75 18.77 -12.35 -15.40
C LEU A 75 17.51 -11.49 -15.46
N ILE A 76 17.56 -10.27 -14.89
CA ILE A 76 16.47 -9.29 -14.99
C ILE A 76 16.23 -8.91 -16.46
N GLU A 77 17.30 -8.63 -17.20
CA GLU A 77 17.19 -8.23 -18.61
C GLU A 77 16.72 -9.39 -19.50
N GLU A 78 17.19 -10.62 -19.24
CA GLU A 78 16.71 -11.83 -19.92
C GLU A 78 15.23 -12.08 -19.64
N PHE A 79 14.81 -12.01 -18.37
CA PHE A 79 13.40 -12.15 -17.98
C PHE A 79 12.53 -11.08 -18.65
N LYS A 80 12.99 -9.83 -18.63
CA LYS A 80 12.31 -8.72 -19.30
C LYS A 80 12.11 -9.01 -20.79
N LYS A 81 13.16 -9.40 -21.50
CA LYS A 81 13.05 -9.72 -22.94
C LYS A 81 12.08 -10.86 -23.22
N ALA A 82 12.14 -11.93 -22.42
CA ALA A 82 11.24 -13.08 -22.56
C ALA A 82 9.78 -12.69 -22.31
N MET A 83 9.51 -11.83 -21.33
CA MET A 83 8.16 -11.33 -21.09
C MET A 83 7.68 -10.42 -22.24
N MET A 84 8.56 -9.55 -22.78
CA MET A 84 8.21 -8.63 -23.87
C MET A 84 7.93 -9.34 -25.19
N SER A 85 8.49 -10.53 -25.39
CA SER A 85 8.20 -11.33 -26.60
C SER A 85 6.85 -12.04 -26.53
N GLU A 86 6.37 -12.38 -25.33
CA GLU A 86 5.13 -13.12 -25.13
C GLU A 86 3.92 -12.20 -24.89
N PHE A 87 4.14 -11.02 -24.31
CA PHE A 87 3.08 -10.09 -23.90
C PHE A 87 3.29 -8.68 -24.48
N GLU A 88 2.19 -8.02 -24.84
CA GLU A 88 2.20 -6.60 -25.22
C GLU A 88 2.41 -5.76 -23.95
N MET A 89 3.67 -5.45 -23.65
CA MET A 89 4.06 -4.83 -22.38
C MET A 89 4.95 -3.60 -22.56
N THR A 90 4.79 -2.65 -21.63
CA THR A 90 5.59 -1.42 -21.59
C THR A 90 6.45 -1.40 -20.34
N ASP A 91 7.75 -1.21 -20.51
CA ASP A 91 8.68 -0.98 -19.41
C ASP A 91 8.63 0.49 -18.98
N LEU A 92 8.22 0.73 -17.73
CA LEU A 92 8.20 2.06 -17.12
C LEU A 92 9.50 2.40 -16.38
N GLY A 93 10.49 1.50 -16.41
CA GLY A 93 11.73 1.65 -15.68
C GLY A 93 11.51 1.48 -14.17
N GLU A 94 12.20 2.32 -13.39
CA GLU A 94 12.15 2.28 -11.93
C GLU A 94 10.73 2.56 -11.39
N MET A 95 10.31 1.74 -10.42
CA MET A 95 8.99 1.84 -9.80
C MET A 95 8.78 3.14 -9.05
N LYS A 96 7.90 3.97 -9.62
CA LYS A 96 7.40 5.22 -9.03
C LYS A 96 5.99 5.08 -8.45
N TYR A 97 5.20 4.16 -8.99
CA TYR A 97 3.83 3.88 -8.54
C TYR A 97 3.55 2.38 -8.59
N PHE A 98 2.83 1.87 -7.59
CA PHE A 98 2.32 0.50 -7.59
C PHE A 98 0.99 0.42 -6.85
N LEU A 99 -0.04 -0.14 -7.48
CA LEU A 99 -1.39 -0.25 -6.90
C LEU A 99 -1.89 1.06 -6.28
N GLY A 100 -1.58 2.23 -6.85
CA GLY A 100 -1.97 3.54 -6.29
C GLY A 100 -1.10 4.09 -5.14
N MET A 101 -0.03 3.39 -4.76
CA MET A 101 0.98 3.85 -3.81
C MET A 101 2.14 4.50 -4.55
N GLN A 102 2.64 5.61 -4.02
CA GLN A 102 3.83 6.32 -4.49
C GLN A 102 5.08 5.68 -3.89
N VAL A 103 6.02 5.31 -4.76
CA VAL A 103 7.29 4.67 -4.40
C VAL A 103 8.41 5.66 -4.69
N LYS A 104 9.23 5.96 -3.69
CA LYS A 104 10.47 6.73 -3.84
C LYS A 104 11.64 5.84 -3.45
N GLN A 105 12.46 5.47 -4.43
CA GLN A 105 13.63 4.64 -4.23
C GLN A 105 14.87 5.53 -4.08
N SER A 106 15.79 5.10 -3.24
CA SER A 106 17.09 5.73 -3.01
C SER A 106 18.09 4.65 -2.59
N GLN A 107 19.38 4.96 -2.59
CA GLN A 107 20.42 3.98 -2.22
C GLN A 107 20.11 3.34 -0.86
N GLY A 108 19.81 2.04 -0.87
CA GLY A 108 19.47 1.25 0.31
C GLY A 108 18.17 1.65 1.01
N ARG A 109 17.28 2.42 0.38
CA ARG A 109 16.03 2.89 1.01
C ARG A 109 14.86 2.92 0.04
N ILE A 110 13.70 2.48 0.49
CA ILE A 110 12.44 2.55 -0.26
C ILE A 110 11.41 3.24 0.62
N PHE A 111 10.86 4.36 0.14
CA PHE A 111 9.78 5.07 0.81
C PHE A 111 8.46 4.85 0.08
N LEU A 112 7.49 4.25 0.77
CA LEU A 112 6.12 4.06 0.28
C LEU A 112 5.20 5.11 0.90
N SER A 113 4.43 5.80 0.08
CA SER A 113 3.47 6.82 0.52
C SER A 113 2.19 6.80 -0.29
N GLN A 114 1.11 7.31 0.27
CA GLN A 114 -0.19 7.44 -0.39
C GLN A 114 -0.70 8.89 -0.29
N GLU A 115 0.19 9.86 -0.46
CA GLU A 115 -0.13 11.29 -0.25
C GLU A 115 -1.23 11.77 -1.21
N LYS A 116 -1.12 11.41 -2.49
CA LYS A 116 -2.15 11.75 -3.48
C LYS A 116 -3.51 11.13 -3.11
N TYR A 117 -3.49 9.86 -2.73
CA TYR A 117 -4.70 9.15 -2.30
C TYR A 117 -5.33 9.78 -1.05
N ALA A 118 -4.52 10.20 -0.07
CA ALA A 118 -4.99 10.90 1.12
C ALA A 118 -5.65 12.24 0.77
N GLU A 119 -5.07 13.02 -0.15
CA GLU A 119 -5.64 14.29 -0.61
C GLU A 119 -6.97 14.09 -1.38
N ASP A 120 -7.05 13.06 -2.22
CA ASP A 120 -8.27 12.69 -2.94
C ASP A 120 -9.36 12.16 -2.00
N MET A 121 -8.99 11.39 -0.97
CA MET A 121 -9.91 10.97 0.09
C MET A 121 -10.47 12.17 0.85
N LEU A 122 -9.61 13.13 1.23
CA LEU A 122 -10.05 14.36 1.89
C LEU A 122 -10.98 15.18 0.99
N LYS A 123 -10.75 15.21 -0.33
CA LYS A 123 -11.69 15.81 -1.29
C LYS A 123 -13.04 15.12 -1.25
N LYS A 124 -13.04 13.80 -1.41
CA LYS A 124 -14.23 12.96 -1.57
C LYS A 124 -15.19 13.12 -0.38
N PHE A 125 -14.65 13.25 0.83
CA PHE A 125 -15.46 13.40 2.06
C PHE A 125 -15.61 14.85 2.55
N ASN A 126 -15.26 15.83 1.71
CA ASN A 126 -15.36 17.26 2.02
C ASN A 126 -14.60 17.69 3.29
N MET A 127 -13.37 17.19 3.45
CA MET A 127 -12.50 17.40 4.61
C MET A 127 -11.17 18.11 4.24
N ARG A 128 -11.08 18.71 3.05
CA ARG A 128 -9.87 19.42 2.61
C ARG A 128 -9.50 20.60 3.50
N ASP A 129 -10.49 21.38 3.91
CA ASP A 129 -10.29 22.62 4.68
C ASP A 129 -10.52 22.41 6.18
N CYS A 130 -10.54 21.15 6.63
CA CYS A 130 -10.72 20.85 8.04
C CYS A 130 -9.47 21.25 8.86
N LYS A 131 -9.68 21.64 10.12
CA LYS A 131 -8.58 21.90 11.05
C LYS A 131 -7.89 20.58 11.40
N PRO A 132 -6.56 20.45 11.21
CA PRO A 132 -5.85 19.21 11.49
C PRO A 132 -5.90 18.84 12.98
N MET A 133 -5.71 17.57 13.29
CA MET A 133 -5.58 17.08 14.67
C MET A 133 -4.38 16.17 14.85
N ALA A 134 -3.68 16.34 15.97
CA ALA A 134 -2.48 15.55 16.25
C ALA A 134 -2.77 14.06 16.47
N THR A 135 -3.96 13.70 16.99
CA THR A 135 -4.29 12.31 17.32
C THR A 135 -5.47 11.76 16.50
N PRO A 136 -5.41 10.49 16.03
CA PRO A 136 -6.47 9.86 15.26
C PRO A 136 -7.69 9.45 16.11
N MET A 137 -7.54 9.36 17.44
CA MET A 137 -8.60 9.04 18.40
C MET A 137 -8.36 9.80 19.73
N ALA A 138 -9.39 10.02 20.53
CA ALA A 138 -9.21 10.58 21.88
C ALA A 138 -8.85 9.47 22.88
N THR A 139 -8.00 9.78 23.87
CA THR A 139 -7.39 8.81 24.80
C THR A 139 -8.40 7.99 25.64
N ASN A 140 -9.65 8.43 25.76
CA ASN A 140 -10.72 7.76 26.51
C ASN A 140 -12.02 7.60 25.71
N GLU A 141 -11.97 7.74 24.39
CA GLU A 141 -13.15 7.63 23.54
C GLU A 141 -13.49 6.16 23.32
N LYS A 142 -14.47 5.66 24.08
CA LYS A 142 -15.01 4.32 23.89
C LYS A 142 -16.29 4.42 23.08
N LEU A 143 -16.28 3.82 21.90
CA LEU A 143 -17.45 3.75 21.02
C LEU A 143 -18.27 2.49 21.37
N SER A 144 -19.59 2.64 21.45
CA SER A 144 -20.53 1.54 21.62
C SER A 144 -21.58 1.53 20.52
N LYS A 145 -22.12 0.34 20.22
CA LYS A 145 -23.20 0.15 19.23
C LYS A 145 -24.42 1.01 19.55
N ASN A 146 -24.60 1.42 20.81
CA ASN A 146 -25.73 2.20 21.28
C ASN A 146 -25.45 3.70 21.47
N ASP A 147 -24.29 4.19 21.03
CA ASP A 147 -23.89 5.58 21.24
C ASP A 147 -24.61 6.53 20.26
N GLY A 148 -25.63 7.23 20.77
CA GLY A 148 -26.38 8.27 20.04
C GLY A 148 -27.64 7.75 19.35
N LYS A 149 -28.69 8.56 19.24
CA LYS A 149 -29.97 8.13 18.66
C LYS A 149 -30.04 8.18 17.13
N ASP A 150 -29.12 8.93 16.51
CA ASP A 150 -29.20 9.26 15.09
C ASP A 150 -28.35 8.34 14.24
N LYS A 151 -29.02 7.61 13.33
CA LYS A 151 -28.37 6.78 12.32
C LYS A 151 -27.69 7.66 11.26
N VAL A 152 -26.64 7.12 10.67
CA VAL A 152 -25.90 7.70 9.54
C VAL A 152 -26.11 6.80 8.32
N ASP A 153 -25.98 7.37 7.12
CA ASP A 153 -25.94 6.56 5.90
C ASP A 153 -24.78 5.54 5.95
N ALA A 154 -25.16 4.26 5.98
CA ALA A 154 -24.24 3.14 6.01
C ALA A 154 -23.40 3.01 4.73
N SER A 155 -23.90 3.48 3.57
CA SER A 155 -23.15 3.47 2.33
C SER A 155 -21.98 4.45 2.39
N LEU A 156 -22.26 5.71 2.76
CA LEU A 156 -21.25 6.74 2.97
C LEU A 156 -20.19 6.30 3.99
N TYR A 157 -20.64 5.76 5.13
CA TYR A 157 -19.74 5.31 6.19
C TYR A 157 -18.85 4.15 5.72
N ARG A 158 -19.40 3.11 5.09
CA ARG A 158 -18.62 1.99 4.53
C ARG A 158 -17.61 2.46 3.49
N SER A 159 -17.98 3.40 2.62
CA SER A 159 -17.06 3.99 1.65
C SER A 159 -15.90 4.72 2.33
N LEU A 160 -16.17 5.46 3.40
CA LEU A 160 -15.17 6.17 4.18
C LEU A 160 -14.23 5.19 4.89
N VAL A 161 -14.77 4.23 5.63
CA VAL A 161 -13.93 3.28 6.36
C VAL A 161 -13.14 2.37 5.41
N GLY A 162 -13.72 1.94 4.29
CA GLY A 162 -12.99 1.22 3.25
C GLY A 162 -11.81 2.03 2.69
N SER A 163 -11.99 3.33 2.51
CA SER A 163 -10.90 4.23 2.07
C SER A 163 -9.79 4.31 3.13
N LEU A 164 -10.16 4.38 4.41
CA LEU A 164 -9.21 4.37 5.52
C LEU A 164 -8.44 3.05 5.65
N ILE A 165 -9.12 1.91 5.48
CA ILE A 165 -8.49 0.58 5.50
C ILE A 165 -7.40 0.49 4.43
N TYR A 166 -7.67 0.97 3.22
CA TYR A 166 -6.67 0.92 2.17
C TYR A 166 -5.47 1.87 2.44
N LEU A 167 -5.68 2.98 3.16
CA LEU A 167 -4.59 3.86 3.60
C LEU A 167 -3.69 3.23 4.68
N THR A 168 -4.17 2.23 5.44
CA THR A 168 -3.35 1.59 6.49
C THR A 168 -2.13 0.85 5.93
N ASN A 169 -2.12 0.54 4.62
CA ASN A 169 -0.97 -0.07 3.94
C ASN A 169 0.29 0.80 4.03
N THR A 170 0.17 2.14 4.06
CA THR A 170 1.31 3.05 4.26
C THR A 170 1.24 3.85 5.57
N ARG A 171 0.15 3.69 6.33
CA ARG A 171 -0.12 4.37 7.61
C ARG A 171 -0.51 3.37 8.70
N PRO A 172 0.42 2.54 9.20
CA PRO A 172 0.12 1.57 10.25
C PRO A 172 -0.29 2.24 11.57
N ASP A 173 0.11 3.50 11.79
CA ASP A 173 -0.22 4.29 12.97
C ASP A 173 -1.72 4.52 13.17
N ILE A 174 -2.53 4.48 12.10
CA ILE A 174 -3.99 4.62 12.19
C ILE A 174 -4.71 3.25 12.22
N ALA A 175 -4.01 2.13 12.02
CA ALA A 175 -4.62 0.81 11.83
C ALA A 175 -5.50 0.38 13.00
N HIS A 176 -5.04 0.63 14.23
CA HIS A 176 -5.79 0.32 15.44
C HIS A 176 -7.14 1.07 15.49
N VAL A 177 -7.11 2.39 15.26
CA VAL A 177 -8.30 3.24 15.31
C VAL A 177 -9.27 2.89 14.18
N VAL A 178 -8.75 2.59 12.97
CA VAL A 178 -9.54 2.13 11.83
C VAL A 178 -10.22 0.78 12.12
N SER A 179 -9.53 -0.12 12.81
CA SER A 179 -10.08 -1.43 13.25
C SER A 179 -11.22 -1.27 14.26
N ILE A 180 -11.21 -0.24 15.10
CA ILE A 180 -12.32 0.05 16.02
C ILE A 180 -13.56 0.52 15.23
N ILE A 181 -13.39 1.52 14.36
CA ILE A 181 -14.54 2.12 13.65
C ILE A 181 -15.15 1.18 12.60
N SER A 182 -14.40 0.21 12.08
CA SER A 182 -14.89 -0.78 11.12
C SER A 182 -15.97 -1.70 11.69
N ARG A 183 -15.97 -1.90 13.03
CA ARG A 183 -16.97 -2.73 13.73
C ARG A 183 -18.40 -2.19 13.60
N PHE A 184 -18.55 -0.91 13.28
CA PHE A 184 -19.84 -0.23 13.18
C PHE A 184 -20.31 0.00 11.72
N MET A 185 -19.72 -0.71 10.75
CA MET A 185 -20.06 -0.57 9.33
C MET A 185 -21.49 -0.98 8.96
N SER A 186 -22.12 -1.87 9.73
CA SER A 186 -23.49 -2.36 9.49
C SER A 186 -24.54 -1.33 9.89
N GLU A 187 -24.36 -0.71 11.05
CA GLU A 187 -25.30 0.28 11.61
C GLU A 187 -24.54 1.46 12.25
N PRO A 188 -24.01 2.39 11.43
CA PRO A 188 -23.24 3.51 11.93
C PRO A 188 -24.15 4.60 12.53
N ARG A 189 -23.62 5.28 13.55
CA ARG A 189 -24.27 6.38 14.27
C ARG A 189 -23.45 7.65 14.11
N LYS A 190 -24.01 8.81 14.48
CA LYS A 190 -23.31 10.10 14.39
C LYS A 190 -21.99 10.13 15.15
N THR A 191 -21.91 9.45 16.28
CA THR A 191 -20.68 9.29 17.09
C THR A 191 -19.60 8.55 16.31
N HIS A 192 -19.95 7.42 15.67
CA HIS A 192 -19.03 6.66 14.82
C HIS A 192 -18.51 7.50 13.64
N LEU A 193 -19.40 8.26 12.98
CA LEU A 193 -19.00 9.17 11.91
C LEU A 193 -18.10 10.30 12.42
N ALA A 194 -18.34 10.84 13.61
CA ALA A 194 -17.50 11.86 14.22
C ALA A 194 -16.08 11.33 14.50
N ALA A 195 -15.97 10.11 15.04
CA ALA A 195 -14.68 9.43 15.22
C ALA A 195 -13.95 9.24 13.88
N ALA A 196 -14.66 8.78 12.84
CA ALA A 196 -14.07 8.60 11.52
C ALA A 196 -13.61 9.94 10.89
N LYS A 197 -14.39 11.02 11.05
CA LYS A 197 -13.97 12.38 10.65
C LYS A 197 -12.77 12.88 11.44
N ARG A 198 -12.61 12.48 12.70
CA ARG A 198 -11.42 12.79 13.51
C ARG A 198 -10.15 12.16 12.92
N ILE A 199 -10.24 10.93 12.41
CA ILE A 199 -9.12 10.31 11.67
C ILE A 199 -8.78 11.12 10.42
N LEU A 200 -9.78 11.55 9.63
CA LEU A 200 -9.54 12.40 8.46
C LEU A 200 -8.84 13.72 8.82
N ARG A 201 -9.19 14.34 9.95
CA ARG A 201 -8.49 15.53 10.47
C ARG A 201 -7.03 15.24 10.83
N ASN A 202 -6.73 14.04 11.34
CA ASN A 202 -5.36 13.64 11.59
C ASN A 202 -4.58 13.44 10.28
N ILE A 203 -5.17 12.74 9.32
CA ILE A 203 -4.59 12.52 7.99
C ILE A 203 -4.31 13.86 7.31
N LYS A 204 -5.19 14.87 7.44
CA LYS A 204 -4.93 16.21 6.90
C LYS A 204 -3.61 16.83 7.38
N GLY A 205 -3.26 16.63 8.64
CA GLY A 205 -2.00 17.11 9.22
C GLY A 205 -0.78 16.23 8.88
N THR A 206 -1.01 15.01 8.42
CA THR A 206 0.03 13.97 8.25
C THR A 206 0.02 13.32 6.86
N LYS A 207 -0.49 14.02 5.85
CA LYS A 207 -0.73 13.46 4.51
C LYS A 207 0.52 12.93 3.79
N SER A 208 1.68 13.49 4.11
CA SER A 208 2.98 13.10 3.55
C SER A 208 3.65 11.93 4.28
N HIS A 209 3.02 11.40 5.33
CA HIS A 209 3.54 10.25 6.06
C HIS A 209 3.47 8.98 5.20
N GLY A 210 4.40 8.06 5.45
CA GLY A 210 4.54 6.81 4.75
C GLY A 210 5.49 5.88 5.48
N ILE A 211 5.80 4.74 4.88
CA ILE A 211 6.71 3.73 5.43
C ILE A 211 8.06 3.84 4.72
N MET A 212 9.15 3.88 5.49
CA MET A 212 10.51 3.84 4.98
C MET A 212 11.13 2.48 5.28
N TYR A 213 11.40 1.71 4.24
CA TYR A 213 12.23 0.51 4.31
C TYR A 213 13.68 0.92 4.13
N LYS A 214 14.57 0.34 4.94
CA LYS A 214 16.01 0.51 4.83
C LYS A 214 16.64 -0.87 4.67
N SER A 215 17.67 -0.93 3.85
CA SER A 215 18.54 -2.10 3.77
C SER A 215 19.56 -2.01 4.88
N GLU A 216 19.59 -3.04 5.72
CA GLU A 216 20.57 -3.23 6.79
C GLU A 216 21.22 -4.61 6.59
N ILE A 217 22.54 -4.68 6.79
CA ILE A 217 23.34 -5.90 6.56
C ILE A 217 23.14 -6.89 7.72
N ASP A 218 22.84 -6.37 8.91
CA ASP A 218 22.66 -7.15 10.13
C ASP A 218 21.21 -6.97 10.61
N TYR A 219 20.34 -7.92 10.26
CA TYR A 219 18.91 -7.81 10.56
C TYR A 219 18.58 -8.50 11.89
N LYS A 220 18.02 -7.74 12.82
CA LYS A 220 17.43 -8.25 14.06
C LYS A 220 15.91 -8.19 13.95
N LEU A 221 15.27 -9.36 13.98
CA LEU A 221 13.82 -9.42 14.08
C LEU A 221 13.38 -8.99 15.49
N THR A 222 12.75 -7.83 15.57
CA THR A 222 12.17 -7.29 16.80
C THR A 222 10.65 -7.42 16.75
N SER A 223 10.05 -7.98 17.80
CA SER A 223 8.61 -8.05 17.96
C SER A 223 8.12 -7.09 19.04
N TYR A 224 7.08 -6.34 18.70
CA TYR A 224 6.30 -5.55 19.64
C TYR A 224 4.95 -6.23 19.80
N THR A 225 4.47 -6.36 21.02
CA THR A 225 3.16 -6.92 21.33
C THR A 225 2.45 -5.98 22.29
N ASP A 226 1.17 -5.76 22.04
CA ASP A 226 0.29 -4.97 22.88
C ASP A 226 -1.04 -5.71 23.04
N SER A 227 -1.64 -5.65 24.22
CA SER A 227 -2.91 -6.30 24.49
C SER A 227 -3.79 -5.43 25.35
N ASP A 228 -5.01 -5.21 24.87
CA ASP A 228 -6.07 -4.51 25.60
C ASP A 228 -7.11 -5.53 26.08
N TRP A 229 -7.27 -5.65 27.40
CA TRP A 229 -8.18 -6.59 28.03
C TRP A 229 -9.58 -5.99 28.18
N ALA A 230 -10.59 -6.66 27.61
CA ALA A 230 -11.99 -6.22 27.62
C ALA A 230 -12.22 -4.78 27.11
N GLY A 231 -11.36 -4.28 26.22
CA GLY A 231 -11.42 -2.92 25.68
C GLY A 231 -12.71 -2.57 24.90
N SER A 232 -13.41 -3.59 24.38
CA SER A 232 -14.73 -3.40 23.75
C SER A 232 -15.84 -3.31 24.81
N ILE A 233 -16.55 -2.17 24.88
CA ILE A 233 -17.70 -2.00 25.79
C ILE A 233 -18.79 -3.04 25.50
N ASP A 234 -19.09 -3.26 24.21
CA ASP A 234 -20.25 -4.04 23.79
C ASP A 234 -20.04 -5.55 24.00
N ASP A 235 -18.87 -6.05 23.61
CA ASP A 235 -18.65 -7.50 23.50
C ASP A 235 -17.62 -8.01 24.53
N ARG A 236 -16.99 -7.11 25.32
CA ARG A 236 -15.90 -7.40 26.28
C ARG A 236 -14.74 -8.23 25.72
N ARG A 237 -14.59 -8.24 24.40
CA ARG A 237 -13.51 -8.94 23.72
C ARG A 237 -12.19 -8.22 23.93
N SER A 238 -11.16 -8.99 24.27
CA SER A 238 -9.77 -8.52 24.29
C SER A 238 -9.27 -8.31 22.86
N THR A 239 -8.41 -7.31 22.66
CA THR A 239 -7.71 -7.07 21.39
C THR A 239 -6.22 -7.25 21.64
N SER A 240 -5.58 -8.16 20.93
CA SER A 240 -4.12 -8.28 20.89
C SER A 240 -3.61 -7.81 19.54
N GLY A 241 -2.49 -7.09 19.55
CA GLY A 241 -1.78 -6.62 18.36
C GLY A 241 -0.31 -6.99 18.46
N TYR A 242 0.29 -7.31 17.33
CA TYR A 242 1.73 -7.52 17.23
C TYR A 242 2.27 -6.84 15.98
N VAL A 243 3.50 -6.33 16.07
CA VAL A 243 4.25 -5.76 14.95
C VAL A 243 5.62 -6.41 14.93
N LEU A 244 6.00 -6.98 13.79
CA LEU A 244 7.33 -7.53 13.56
C LEU A 244 8.11 -6.56 12.68
N CYS A 245 9.23 -6.07 13.19
CA CYS A 245 10.14 -5.20 12.46
C CYS A 245 11.49 -5.90 12.34
N SER A 246 12.04 -5.99 11.13
CA SER A 246 13.47 -6.23 10.96
C SER A 246 14.17 -4.88 11.12
N SER A 247 14.91 -4.71 12.21
CA SER A 247 15.86 -3.61 12.40
C SER A 247 17.23 -4.10 12.01
#